data_AF-A0A368FRR1-F1
#
_entry.id   AF-A0A368FRR1-F1
#
_cell.length_a   1.000
_cell.length_b   1.000
_cell.length_c   1.000
_cell.angle_alpha   90.00
_cell.angle_beta   90.00
_cell.angle_gamma   90.00
#
_symmetry.space_group_name_H-M   'P 1'
#
loop_
_entity.id
_entity.type
_entity.pdbx_description
1 polymer ?
#
loop_
_entity_poly.entity_id
_entity_poly.type
_entity_poly.pdbx_seq_one_letter_code
_entity_poly.pdbx_strand_id
1 'polypeptide(L)'
;MHDGAVATYIPQLARQDPSLWGMSICTIDGQRVSYGDYKYNFCIQSVAKAFNYSIVASDLGAETVHSYVGYEPSGRLFNEICLDSNGKPHNPMINSGAIIVTSLIKKGMSMADRFDFVLHQYRKLAGGEHIGFDNATFLSERDSADRNYALSYYMKENGCFPTGTKSLREELDLYFQLCSLETNCDTLAVMAATLANGGTYFLPQY
;
A
#
# COMPACT_ATOMS: atom_id res chain seq x y z
N MET A 1 -26.40 3.05 -1.26
CA MET A 1 -26.01 4.16 -0.36
C MET A 1 -25.89 5.39 -1.23
N HIS A 2 -26.53 6.51 -0.87
CA HIS A 2 -26.48 7.75 -1.67
C HIS A 2 -25.75 8.90 -0.93
N ASP A 3 -25.29 8.65 0.29
CA ASP A 3 -24.52 9.60 1.08
C ASP A 3 -23.02 9.40 0.86
N GLY A 4 -22.25 10.50 0.94
CA GLY A 4 -20.80 10.52 0.75
C GLY A 4 -20.38 11.40 -0.42
N ALA A 5 -19.06 11.57 -0.56
CA ALA A 5 -18.47 12.29 -1.67
C ALA A 5 -17.27 11.50 -2.21
N VAL A 6 -17.14 11.46 -3.53
CA VAL A 6 -15.96 10.91 -4.20
C VAL A 6 -14.74 11.75 -3.79
N ALA A 7 -13.58 11.11 -3.65
CA ALA A 7 -12.34 11.83 -3.38
C ALA A 7 -11.99 12.74 -4.57
N THR A 8 -11.78 14.04 -4.31
CA THR A 8 -11.60 15.04 -5.37
C THR A 8 -10.21 15.71 -5.36
N TYR A 9 -9.30 15.25 -4.51
CA TYR A 9 -7.98 15.88 -4.37
C TYR A 9 -7.04 15.63 -5.57
N ILE A 10 -7.34 14.61 -6.40
CA ILE A 10 -6.75 14.42 -7.73
C ILE A 10 -7.83 14.14 -8.79
N PRO A 11 -7.59 14.51 -10.07
CA PRO A 11 -8.58 14.34 -11.14
C PRO A 11 -9.03 12.90 -11.40
N GLN A 12 -8.15 11.92 -11.22
CA GLN A 12 -8.41 10.49 -11.49
C GLN A 12 -9.43 9.92 -10.51
N LEU A 13 -9.38 10.38 -9.26
CA LEU A 13 -10.38 10.04 -8.25
C LEU A 13 -11.66 10.86 -8.45
N ALA A 14 -11.55 12.15 -8.77
CA ALA A 14 -12.72 13.02 -8.95
C ALA A 14 -13.66 12.57 -10.09
N ARG A 15 -13.14 11.82 -11.06
CA ARG A 15 -13.88 11.31 -12.22
C ARG A 15 -14.57 9.96 -11.97
N GLN A 16 -14.40 9.36 -10.80
CA GLN A 16 -15.03 8.08 -10.47
C GLN A 16 -16.55 8.24 -10.40
N ASP A 17 -17.26 7.24 -10.92
CA ASP A 17 -18.73 7.23 -10.90
C ASP A 17 -19.21 6.89 -9.48
N PRO A 18 -19.94 7.80 -8.80
CA PRO A 18 -20.41 7.57 -7.43
C PRO A 18 -21.45 6.46 -7.30
N SER A 19 -22.00 5.97 -8.42
CA SER A 19 -22.94 4.84 -8.44
C SER A 19 -22.27 3.48 -8.41
N LEU A 20 -20.95 3.41 -8.67
CA LEU A 20 -20.20 2.15 -8.66
C LEU A 20 -20.20 1.53 -7.27
N TRP A 21 -20.57 0.26 -7.21
CA TRP A 21 -20.53 -0.52 -5.98
C TRP A 21 -20.23 -1.98 -6.30
N GLY A 22 -19.15 -2.51 -5.72
CA GLY A 22 -18.75 -3.91 -5.88
C GLY A 22 -18.44 -4.55 -4.54
N MET A 23 -18.73 -5.85 -4.44
CA MET A 23 -18.39 -6.67 -3.29
C MET A 23 -17.94 -8.04 -3.77
N SER A 24 -16.86 -8.56 -3.18
CA SER A 24 -16.38 -9.91 -3.42
C SER A 24 -15.96 -10.54 -2.11
N ILE A 25 -16.27 -11.83 -1.96
CA ILE A 25 -15.91 -12.65 -0.82
C ILE A 25 -15.11 -13.84 -1.36
N CYS A 26 -13.98 -14.13 -0.73
CA CYS A 26 -13.20 -15.33 -0.95
C CYS A 26 -12.92 -15.96 0.42
N THR A 27 -13.22 -17.24 0.57
CA THR A 27 -12.94 -18.00 1.80
C THR A 27 -11.53 -18.59 1.77
N ILE A 28 -11.03 -19.06 2.92
CA ILE A 28 -9.73 -19.74 2.99
C ILE A 28 -9.70 -21.06 2.18
N ASP A 29 -10.86 -21.63 1.88
CA ASP A 29 -11.03 -22.83 1.05
C ASP A 29 -11.19 -22.49 -0.45
N GLY A 30 -11.10 -21.21 -0.83
CA GLY A 30 -11.17 -20.75 -2.22
C GLY A 30 -12.59 -20.60 -2.78
N GLN A 31 -13.63 -20.76 -1.96
CA GLN A 31 -15.02 -20.48 -2.38
C GLN A 31 -15.20 -18.98 -2.59
N ARG A 32 -15.82 -18.57 -3.70
CA ARG A 32 -15.97 -17.17 -4.10
C ARG A 32 -17.42 -16.82 -4.40
N VAL A 33 -17.81 -15.60 -4.00
CA VAL A 33 -19.08 -14.99 -4.41
C VAL A 33 -18.88 -13.48 -4.56
N SER A 34 -19.47 -12.91 -5.61
CA SER A 34 -19.30 -11.50 -5.96
C SER A 34 -20.61 -10.86 -6.41
N TYR A 35 -20.76 -9.56 -6.15
CA TYR A 35 -21.97 -8.78 -6.40
C TYR A 35 -21.61 -7.38 -6.91
N GLY A 36 -22.47 -6.79 -7.76
CA GLY A 36 -22.29 -5.43 -8.29
C GLY A 36 -21.15 -5.31 -9.30
N ASP A 37 -20.45 -4.18 -9.29
CA ASP A 37 -19.35 -3.83 -10.19
C ASP A 37 -18.00 -4.44 -9.76
N TYR A 38 -18.01 -5.69 -9.30
CA TYR A 38 -16.87 -6.34 -8.66
C TYR A 38 -15.64 -6.56 -9.55
N LYS A 39 -15.80 -6.46 -10.89
CA LYS A 39 -14.71 -6.49 -11.88
C LYS A 39 -14.24 -5.10 -12.31
N TYR A 40 -14.84 -4.04 -11.80
CA TYR A 40 -14.34 -2.68 -12.04
C TYR A 40 -12.97 -2.54 -11.39
N ASN A 41 -12.01 -2.06 -12.18
CA ASN A 41 -10.66 -1.86 -11.70
C ASN A 41 -10.52 -0.50 -11.02
N PHE A 42 -9.80 -0.47 -9.90
CA PHE A 42 -9.49 0.74 -9.14
C PHE A 42 -8.09 0.65 -8.51
N CYS A 43 -7.51 1.81 -8.24
CA CYS A 43 -6.24 1.89 -7.49
C CYS A 43 -6.45 1.44 -6.04
N ILE A 44 -5.58 0.56 -5.54
CA ILE A 44 -5.69 0.01 -4.17
C ILE A 44 -5.41 1.06 -3.09
N GLN A 45 -4.69 2.14 -3.42
CA GLN A 45 -4.47 3.27 -2.54
C GLN A 45 -3.94 2.84 -1.16
N SER A 46 -4.48 3.39 -0.07
CA SER A 46 -4.02 3.06 1.29
C SER A 46 -4.21 1.61 1.70
N VAL A 47 -5.02 0.81 0.98
CA VAL A 47 -5.12 -0.64 1.22
C VAL A 47 -3.77 -1.33 0.96
N ALA A 48 -2.93 -0.77 0.08
CA ALA A 48 -1.56 -1.24 -0.17
C ALA A 48 -0.70 -1.33 1.10
N LYS A 49 -0.95 -0.48 2.11
CA LYS A 49 -0.13 -0.39 3.33
C LYS A 49 -0.06 -1.74 4.07
N ALA A 50 -1.19 -2.44 4.18
CA ALA A 50 -1.27 -3.73 4.85
C ALA A 50 -0.47 -4.82 4.10
N PHE A 51 -0.60 -4.85 2.78
CA PHE A 51 0.12 -5.81 1.94
C PHE A 51 1.63 -5.51 1.90
N ASN A 52 2.02 -4.25 1.74
CA ASN A 52 3.42 -3.84 1.74
C ASN A 52 4.09 -4.15 3.08
N TYR A 53 3.43 -3.86 4.20
CA TYR A 53 3.91 -4.25 5.52
C TYR A 53 4.10 -5.78 5.62
N SER A 54 3.11 -6.57 5.19
CA SER A 54 3.17 -8.03 5.23
C SER A 54 4.34 -8.58 4.40
N ILE A 55 4.55 -8.01 3.20
CA ILE A 55 5.66 -8.36 2.31
C ILE A 55 7.02 -8.09 2.97
N VAL A 56 7.20 -6.89 3.52
CA VAL A 56 8.48 -6.48 4.12
C VAL A 56 8.73 -7.24 5.43
N ALA A 57 7.70 -7.44 6.26
CA ALA A 57 7.79 -8.21 7.49
C ALA A 57 8.12 -9.69 7.21
N SER A 58 7.60 -10.26 6.11
CA SER A 58 7.96 -11.61 5.67
C SER A 58 9.40 -11.69 5.14
N ASP A 59 9.92 -10.63 4.51
CA ASP A 59 11.26 -10.62 3.92
C ASP A 59 12.37 -10.35 4.95
N LEU A 60 12.13 -9.42 5.88
CA LEU A 60 13.13 -8.93 6.83
C LEU A 60 12.90 -9.38 8.27
N GLY A 61 11.74 -9.96 8.57
CA GLY A 61 11.27 -10.22 9.92
C GLY A 61 10.61 -9.00 10.56
N ALA A 62 9.56 -9.26 11.35
CA ALA A 62 8.79 -8.20 12.03
C ALA A 62 9.66 -7.35 12.96
N GLU A 63 10.60 -7.96 13.71
CA GLU A 63 11.52 -7.23 14.60
C GLU A 63 12.35 -6.19 13.84
N THR A 64 12.89 -6.56 12.68
CA THR A 64 13.66 -5.64 11.83
C THR A 64 12.79 -4.48 11.36
N VAL A 65 11.57 -4.76 10.88
CA VAL A 65 10.65 -3.70 10.43
C VAL A 65 10.34 -2.74 11.58
N HIS A 66 10.04 -3.27 12.76
CA HIS A 66 9.65 -2.46 13.90
C HIS A 66 10.82 -1.79 14.64
N SER A 67 12.07 -2.10 14.25
CA SER A 67 13.19 -1.23 14.57
C SER A 67 13.07 0.16 13.92
N TYR A 68 12.26 0.30 12.85
CA TYR A 68 12.03 1.57 12.13
C TYR A 68 10.63 2.19 12.33
N VAL A 69 9.61 1.38 12.63
CA VAL A 69 8.21 1.84 12.78
C VAL A 69 7.56 1.21 14.00
N GLY A 70 6.72 1.95 14.73
CA GLY A 70 6.00 1.46 15.90
C GLY A 70 4.88 0.46 15.56
N TYR A 71 4.09 0.13 16.58
CA TYR A 71 2.96 -0.81 16.50
C TYR A 71 1.61 -0.13 16.76
N GLU A 72 1.62 0.97 17.50
CA GLU A 72 0.45 1.49 18.19
C GLU A 72 -0.29 2.56 17.38
N PRO A 73 -1.60 2.74 17.60
CA PRO A 73 -2.32 3.90 17.11
C PRO A 73 -1.66 5.21 17.58
N SER A 74 -1.71 6.25 16.75
CA SER A 74 -1.13 7.55 17.14
C SER A 74 -1.93 8.27 18.23
N GLY A 75 -3.23 7.94 18.39
CA GLY A 75 -4.16 8.71 19.24
C GLY A 75 -4.38 10.14 18.76
N ARG A 76 -3.89 10.48 17.56
CA ARG A 76 -3.91 11.79 16.94
C ARG A 76 -4.76 11.77 15.67
N LEU A 77 -5.01 12.95 15.10
CA LEU A 77 -5.68 13.01 13.80
C LEU A 77 -4.83 12.25 12.76
N PHE A 78 -5.47 11.44 11.92
CA PHE A 78 -4.79 10.63 10.90
C PHE A 78 -3.87 11.46 9.98
N ASN A 79 -4.22 12.73 9.78
CA ASN A 79 -3.46 13.66 8.93
C ASN A 79 -2.42 14.51 9.66
N GLU A 80 -2.21 14.32 10.96
CA GLU A 80 -1.22 15.05 11.73
C GLU A 80 0.20 14.58 11.38
N ILE A 81 1.13 15.52 11.20
CA ILE A 81 2.56 15.21 11.01
C ILE A 81 3.15 15.02 12.41
N CYS A 82 3.24 13.76 12.84
CA CYS A 82 3.76 13.40 14.15
C CYS A 82 4.54 12.07 14.12
N LEU A 83 5.45 11.95 15.09
CA LEU A 83 6.19 10.73 15.41
C LEU A 83 5.89 10.36 16.86
N ASP A 84 6.17 9.11 17.22
CA ASP A 84 6.07 8.63 18.59
C ASP A 84 7.17 9.23 19.49
N SER A 85 7.13 8.90 20.79
CA SER A 85 8.11 9.39 21.77
C SER A 85 9.55 8.92 21.51
N ASN A 86 9.74 7.95 20.62
CA ASN A 86 11.05 7.41 20.23
C ASN A 86 11.52 7.98 18.88
N GLY A 87 10.80 8.94 18.29
CA GLY A 87 11.14 9.51 16.99
C GLY A 87 10.85 8.58 15.81
N LYS A 88 9.92 7.62 15.96
CA LYS A 88 9.50 6.71 14.89
C LYS A 88 8.08 7.00 14.43
N PRO A 89 7.70 6.65 13.19
CA PRO A 89 6.29 6.61 12.82
C PRO A 89 5.51 5.66 13.74
N HIS A 90 4.29 6.02 14.12
CA HIS A 90 3.50 5.25 15.10
C HIS A 90 3.19 3.82 14.68
N ASN A 91 2.81 3.59 13.42
CA ASN A 91 2.50 2.26 12.90
C ASN A 91 2.57 2.24 11.36
N PRO A 92 2.62 1.05 10.73
CA PRO A 92 2.68 0.91 9.28
C PRO A 92 1.45 1.40 8.49
N MET A 93 0.32 1.65 9.17
CA MET A 93 -0.97 1.96 8.54
C MET A 93 -1.22 3.46 8.34
N ILE A 94 -0.34 4.32 8.86
CA ILE A 94 -0.32 5.75 8.55
C ILE A 94 0.73 6.07 7.47
N ASN A 95 0.62 7.22 6.81
CA ASN A 95 1.52 7.56 5.68
C ASN A 95 3.00 7.54 6.06
N SER A 96 3.39 8.06 7.23
CA SER A 96 4.78 8.04 7.68
C SER A 96 5.32 6.62 7.81
N GLY A 97 4.56 5.73 8.47
CA GLY A 97 4.95 4.33 8.62
C GLY A 97 4.99 3.60 7.29
N ALA A 98 4.03 3.85 6.41
CA ALA A 98 4.01 3.25 5.09
C ALA A 98 5.19 3.68 4.21
N ILE A 99 5.58 4.96 4.24
CA ILE A 99 6.78 5.46 3.53
C ILE A 99 8.04 4.77 4.07
N ILE A 100 8.18 4.64 5.40
CA ILE A 100 9.31 3.93 6.00
C ILE A 100 9.31 2.44 5.62
N VAL A 101 8.16 1.76 5.68
CA VAL A 101 8.04 0.37 5.22
C VAL A 101 8.45 0.23 3.76
N THR A 102 8.00 1.13 2.88
CA THR A 102 8.41 1.15 1.48
C THR A 102 9.93 1.31 1.33
N SER A 103 10.57 2.14 2.16
CA SER A 103 12.02 2.35 2.13
C SER A 103 12.86 1.13 2.53
N LEU A 104 12.24 0.15 3.20
CA LEU A 104 12.90 -1.10 3.57
C LEU A 104 12.87 -2.15 2.45
N ILE A 105 12.00 -2.00 1.46
CA ILE A 105 11.83 -2.95 0.35
C ILE A 105 13.13 -3.03 -0.45
N LYS A 106 13.83 -4.16 -0.36
CA LYS A 106 15.04 -4.48 -1.13
C LYS A 106 16.02 -3.29 -1.23
N LYS A 107 16.28 -2.65 -0.08
CA LYS A 107 17.22 -1.52 0.05
C LYS A 107 18.59 -1.93 -0.53
N GLY A 108 18.98 -1.33 -1.66
CA GLY A 108 20.20 -1.70 -2.39
C GLY A 108 19.97 -2.15 -3.83
N MET A 109 18.73 -2.49 -4.19
CA MET A 109 18.32 -2.71 -5.59
C MET A 109 17.91 -1.39 -6.25
N SER A 110 17.83 -1.40 -7.58
CA SER A 110 17.31 -0.25 -8.34
C SER A 110 15.81 -0.05 -8.08
N MET A 111 15.28 1.13 -8.40
CA MET A 111 13.86 1.42 -8.24
C MET A 111 12.97 0.43 -9.01
N ALA A 112 13.33 0.13 -10.26
CA ALA A 112 12.59 -0.79 -11.11
C ALA A 112 12.57 -2.21 -10.50
N ASP A 113 13.72 -2.70 -10.02
CA ASP A 113 13.81 -4.03 -9.41
C ASP A 113 13.01 -4.12 -8.10
N ARG A 114 12.99 -3.03 -7.31
CA ARG A 114 12.17 -2.94 -6.09
C ARG A 114 10.68 -3.01 -6.44
N PHE A 115 10.24 -2.28 -7.46
CA PHE A 115 8.86 -2.31 -7.93
C PHE A 115 8.48 -3.70 -8.47
N ASP A 116 9.33 -4.31 -9.31
CA ASP A 116 9.10 -5.65 -9.85
C ASP A 116 9.01 -6.71 -8.75
N PHE A 117 9.87 -6.63 -7.73
CA PHE A 117 9.79 -7.50 -6.56
C PHE A 117 8.42 -7.40 -5.88
N VAL A 118 7.93 -6.19 -5.63
CA VAL A 118 6.63 -5.98 -4.98
C VAL A 118 5.50 -6.48 -5.87
N LEU A 119 5.50 -6.13 -7.16
CA LEU A 119 4.49 -6.58 -8.11
C LEU A 119 4.42 -8.11 -8.20
N HIS A 120 5.58 -8.78 -8.14
CA HIS A 120 5.65 -10.23 -8.06
C HIS A 120 4.98 -10.78 -6.78
N GLN A 121 5.22 -10.17 -5.62
CA GLN A 121 4.55 -10.59 -4.38
C GLN A 121 3.03 -10.33 -4.42
N TYR A 122 2.60 -9.21 -4.99
CA TYR A 122 1.17 -8.91 -5.19
C TYR A 122 0.48 -9.96 -6.08
N ARG A 123 1.13 -10.40 -7.16
CA ARG A 123 0.61 -11.49 -8.00
C ARG A 123 0.48 -12.82 -7.25
N LYS A 124 1.42 -13.13 -6.34
CA LYS A 124 1.31 -14.31 -5.48
C LYS A 124 0.12 -14.20 -4.51
N LEU A 125 -0.04 -13.04 -3.86
CA LEU A 125 -1.20 -12.75 -2.99
C LEU A 125 -2.53 -12.86 -3.77
N ALA A 126 -2.52 -12.45 -5.03
CA ALA A 126 -3.67 -12.49 -5.93
C ALA A 126 -3.95 -13.88 -6.55
N GLY A 127 -3.20 -14.93 -6.17
CA GLY A 127 -3.37 -16.27 -6.75
C GLY A 127 -3.07 -16.34 -8.25
N GLY A 128 -2.20 -15.45 -8.75
CA GLY A 128 -1.87 -15.34 -10.17
C GLY A 128 -2.81 -14.46 -10.99
N GLU A 129 -3.83 -13.85 -10.38
CA GLU A 129 -4.69 -12.87 -11.05
C GLU A 129 -3.95 -11.57 -11.42
N HIS A 130 -4.55 -10.79 -12.32
CA HIS A 130 -3.94 -9.58 -12.84
C HIS A 130 -3.87 -8.47 -11.77
N ILE A 131 -2.65 -7.95 -11.59
CA ILE A 131 -2.38 -6.71 -10.86
C ILE A 131 -1.84 -5.72 -11.88
N GLY A 132 -2.58 -4.63 -12.07
CA GLY A 132 -2.26 -3.55 -12.98
C GLY A 132 -1.52 -2.41 -12.30
N PHE A 133 -1.32 -1.33 -13.05
CA PHE A 133 -0.70 -0.10 -12.59
C PHE A 133 -1.31 1.09 -13.32
N ASP A 134 -1.86 2.04 -12.57
CA ASP A 134 -2.40 3.28 -13.13
C ASP A 134 -1.33 4.39 -13.08
N ASN A 135 -0.66 4.58 -14.21
CA ASN A 135 0.34 5.62 -14.37
C ASN A 135 -0.24 7.04 -14.24
N ALA A 136 -1.50 7.26 -14.63
CA ALA A 136 -2.12 8.58 -14.55
C ALA A 136 -2.37 8.98 -13.08
N THR A 137 -2.85 8.03 -12.28
CA THR A 137 -3.00 8.20 -10.83
C THR A 137 -1.64 8.42 -10.17
N PHE A 138 -0.62 7.61 -10.51
CA PHE A 138 0.74 7.79 -9.99
C PHE A 138 1.28 9.21 -10.23
N LEU A 139 1.21 9.70 -11.47
CA LEU A 139 1.71 11.04 -11.80
C LEU A 139 0.96 12.13 -11.03
N SER A 140 -0.36 11.98 -10.86
CA SER A 140 -1.17 13.00 -10.16
C SER A 140 -1.00 12.97 -8.65
N GLU A 141 -0.88 11.78 -8.05
CA GLU A 141 -0.51 11.62 -6.64
C GLU A 141 0.86 12.27 -6.39
N ARG A 142 1.86 11.94 -7.21
CA ARG A 142 3.21 12.50 -7.08
C ARG A 142 3.23 14.03 -7.17
N ASP A 143 2.50 14.60 -8.13
CA ASP A 143 2.49 16.04 -8.37
C ASP A 143 1.67 16.83 -7.32
N SER A 144 0.82 16.16 -6.53
CA SER A 144 0.00 16.77 -5.46
C SER A 144 0.46 16.40 -4.03
N ALA A 145 1.64 15.76 -3.90
CA ALA A 145 2.09 15.11 -2.67
C ALA A 145 2.83 16.01 -1.66
N ASP A 146 2.60 17.33 -1.62
CA ASP A 146 3.33 18.28 -0.75
C ASP A 146 3.42 17.81 0.71
N ARG A 147 2.31 17.27 1.24
CA ARG A 147 2.26 16.74 2.60
C ARG A 147 3.18 15.53 2.81
N ASN A 148 3.27 14.62 1.85
CA ASN A 148 4.15 13.44 1.95
C ASN A 148 5.62 13.85 1.81
N TYR A 149 5.93 14.88 1.01
CA TYR A 149 7.25 15.49 0.98
C TYR A 149 7.62 16.12 2.32
N ALA A 150 6.76 16.97 2.88
CA ALA A 150 6.98 17.59 4.19
C ALA A 150 7.21 16.54 5.29
N LEU A 151 6.36 15.51 5.31
CA LEU A 151 6.49 14.39 6.25
C LEU A 151 7.82 13.63 6.07
N SER A 152 8.27 13.41 4.83
CA SER A 152 9.53 12.71 4.56
C SER A 152 10.75 13.53 4.96
N TYR A 153 10.74 14.84 4.76
CA TYR A 153 11.82 15.69 5.27
C TYR A 153 11.85 15.70 6.81
N TYR A 154 10.69 15.75 7.45
CA TYR A 154 10.60 15.66 8.91
C TYR A 154 11.13 14.31 9.44
N MET A 155 10.76 13.19 8.80
CA MET A 155 11.28 11.86 9.13
C MET A 155 12.78 11.72 8.89
N LYS A 156 13.31 12.38 7.84
CA LYS A 156 14.75 12.38 7.55
C LYS A 156 15.55 13.11 8.64
N GLU A 157 15.06 14.25 9.10
CA GLU A 157 15.68 15.01 10.19
C GLU A 157 15.73 14.20 11.50
N ASN A 158 14.69 13.41 11.76
CA ASN A 158 14.60 12.53 12.94
C ASN A 158 15.28 11.17 12.75
N GLY A 159 16.00 10.94 11.64
CA GLY A 159 16.75 9.71 11.41
C GLY A 159 15.90 8.45 11.21
N CYS A 160 14.64 8.58 10.77
CA CYS A 160 13.73 7.43 10.63
C CYS A 160 14.09 6.52 9.45
N PHE A 161 14.73 7.03 8.40
CA PHE A 161 15.04 6.26 7.19
C PHE A 161 16.21 5.28 7.42
N PRO A 162 16.22 4.13 6.74
CA PRO A 162 17.31 3.17 6.85
C PRO A 162 18.64 3.77 6.38
N THR A 163 19.72 3.35 7.03
CA THR A 163 21.08 3.75 6.65
C THR A 163 21.33 3.47 5.17
N GLY A 164 21.84 4.47 4.46
CA GLY A 164 22.13 4.37 3.03
C GLY A 164 20.99 4.83 2.12
N THR A 165 19.85 5.30 2.64
CA THR A 165 18.83 6.00 1.83
C THR A 165 19.45 7.23 1.17
N LYS A 166 19.53 7.21 -0.17
CA LYS A 166 20.18 8.27 -0.95
C LYS A 166 19.23 9.40 -1.35
N SER A 167 17.99 9.06 -1.69
CA SER A 167 17.02 10.00 -2.27
C SER A 167 15.64 9.81 -1.65
N LEU A 168 15.15 10.82 -0.93
CA LEU A 168 13.76 10.83 -0.44
C LEU A 168 12.75 10.82 -1.57
N ARG A 169 13.10 11.45 -2.69
CA ARG A 169 12.26 11.46 -3.88
C ARG A 169 12.05 10.05 -4.42
N GLU A 170 13.10 9.25 -4.46
CA GLU A 170 12.98 7.85 -4.89
C GLU A 170 12.07 7.05 -3.95
N GLU A 171 12.26 7.19 -2.63
CA GLU A 171 11.40 6.48 -1.66
C GLU A 171 9.93 6.89 -1.76
N LEU A 172 9.67 8.18 -2.02
CA LEU A 172 8.32 8.69 -2.25
C LEU A 172 7.75 8.23 -3.60
N ASP A 173 8.54 8.25 -4.67
CA ASP A 173 8.11 7.77 -5.97
C ASP A 173 7.70 6.29 -5.90
N LEU A 174 8.47 5.44 -5.21
CA LEU A 174 8.07 4.05 -4.97
C LEU A 174 6.77 3.98 -4.17
N TYR A 175 6.63 4.77 -3.11
CA TYR A 175 5.41 4.79 -2.30
C TYR A 175 4.17 5.16 -3.14
N PHE A 176 4.27 6.16 -4.02
CA PHE A 176 3.17 6.53 -4.92
C PHE A 176 2.91 5.48 -5.98
N GLN A 177 3.95 4.84 -6.51
CA GLN A 177 3.79 3.71 -7.43
C GLN A 177 2.98 2.58 -6.80
N LEU A 178 3.29 2.21 -5.55
CA LEU A 178 2.59 1.14 -4.84
C LEU A 178 1.14 1.52 -4.47
N CYS A 179 0.85 2.79 -4.21
CA CYS A 179 -0.53 3.26 -4.01
C CYS A 179 -1.36 3.21 -5.31
N SER A 180 -0.68 3.28 -6.46
CA SER A 180 -1.29 3.31 -7.80
C SER A 180 -1.35 1.94 -8.48
N LEU A 181 -1.06 0.86 -7.74
CA LEU A 181 -1.36 -0.49 -8.21
C LEU A 181 -2.87 -0.65 -8.38
N GLU A 182 -3.27 -1.29 -9.47
CA GLU A 182 -4.68 -1.42 -9.86
C GLU A 182 -5.14 -2.87 -9.75
N THR A 183 -6.34 -3.07 -9.21
CA THR A 183 -7.02 -4.37 -9.20
C THR A 183 -8.52 -4.18 -9.07
N ASN A 184 -9.28 -5.27 -8.91
CA ASN A 184 -10.73 -5.25 -8.69
C ASN A 184 -11.12 -5.98 -7.41
N CYS A 185 -12.40 -5.90 -7.02
CA CYS A 185 -12.90 -6.53 -5.80
C CYS A 185 -12.62 -8.04 -5.77
N ASP A 186 -12.78 -8.72 -6.91
CA ASP A 186 -12.63 -10.17 -7.00
C ASP A 186 -11.22 -10.62 -6.66
N THR A 187 -10.22 -9.95 -7.24
CA THR A 187 -8.80 -10.22 -7.00
C THR A 187 -8.40 -9.80 -5.59
N LEU A 188 -8.87 -8.63 -5.12
CA LEU A 188 -8.58 -8.14 -3.78
C LEU A 188 -9.14 -9.06 -2.69
N ALA A 189 -10.28 -9.72 -2.93
CA ALA A 189 -10.84 -10.73 -2.03
C ALA A 189 -9.91 -11.95 -1.89
N VAL A 190 -9.26 -12.39 -2.98
CA VAL A 190 -8.25 -13.48 -2.94
C VAL A 190 -7.02 -13.05 -2.15
N MET A 191 -6.56 -11.81 -2.34
CA MET A 191 -5.44 -11.25 -1.57
C MET A 191 -5.77 -11.18 -0.07
N ALA A 192 -6.99 -10.74 0.28
CA ALA A 192 -7.46 -10.72 1.67
C ALA A 192 -7.58 -12.13 2.25
N ALA A 193 -8.11 -13.10 1.49
CA ALA A 193 -8.20 -14.49 1.89
C ALA A 193 -6.82 -15.13 2.12
N THR A 194 -5.79 -14.72 1.37
CA THR A 194 -4.41 -15.16 1.61
C THR A 194 -3.93 -14.74 3.01
N LEU A 195 -4.22 -13.50 3.42
CA LEU A 195 -3.91 -13.05 4.78
C LEU A 195 -4.74 -13.80 5.83
N ALA A 196 -6.04 -14.03 5.56
CA ALA A 196 -6.91 -14.82 6.44
C ALA A 196 -6.44 -16.29 6.58
N ASN A 197 -5.79 -16.83 5.56
CA ASN A 197 -5.25 -18.20 5.52
C ASN A 197 -3.79 -18.29 6.01
N GLY A 198 -3.38 -17.37 6.90
CA GLY A 198 -2.04 -17.39 7.50
C GLY A 198 -0.90 -17.16 6.50
N GLY A 199 -1.15 -16.47 5.38
CA GLY A 199 -0.16 -16.18 4.34
C GLY A 199 0.00 -17.28 3.29
N THR A 200 -0.85 -18.31 3.31
CA THR A 200 -0.81 -19.40 2.30
C THR A 200 -1.49 -18.94 1.01
N TYR A 201 -0.73 -18.95 -0.09
CA TYR A 201 -1.24 -18.55 -1.40
C TYR A 201 -2.19 -19.59 -2.00
N PHE A 202 -3.21 -19.10 -2.71
CA PHE A 202 -3.98 -19.91 -3.66
C PHE A 202 -3.14 -20.09 -4.92
N LEU A 203 -2.20 -21.04 -4.90
CA LEU A 203 -1.46 -21.36 -6.12
C LEU A 203 -2.43 -21.95 -7.13
N PRO A 204 -2.41 -21.49 -8.41
CA PRO A 204 -3.12 -22.20 -9.44
C PRO A 204 -2.55 -23.62 -9.54
N GLN A 205 -3.43 -24.62 -9.44
CA GLN A 205 -3.08 -26.01 -9.73
C GLN A 205 -2.82 -26.11 -11.24
N TYR A 206 -1.58 -25.87 -11.66
CA TYR A 206 -1.09 -26.25 -12.98
C TYR A 206 -0.21 -27.48 -12.85
#